data_AF-A0A829QNX2-F1
#
_entry.id   AF-A0A829QNX2-F1
#
_cell.length_a   1.000
_cell.length_b   1.000
_cell.length_c   1.000
_cell.angle_alpha   90.00
_cell.angle_beta   90.00
_cell.angle_gamma   90.00
#
_symmetry.space_group_name_H-M   'P 1'
#
loop_
_entity.id
_entity.type
_entity.pdbx_description
1 polymer ?
#
loop_
_entity_poly.entity_id
_entity_poly.type
_entity_poly.pdbx_seq_one_letter_code
_entity_poly.pdbx_strand_id
1 'polypeptide(L)'
;MATRSGVGKGSISELENGRRTARLDTLFALTKALGAPLSAAVGVSPPADGPSVHGQAVHAVSLSGWQTDDGYVEVYRITVETTTQHSPAHATGVRETITVVAGTLEAGPLGDPQIAAAGETMCFPGNVPHVYRAVNGPAEAVLTMHYPPGITTPVAQ
;
A
#
# COMPACT_ATOMS: atom_id res chain seq x y z
N MET A 1 -15.81 2.29 13.65
CA MET A 1 -14.85 2.65 12.59
C MET A 1 -13.99 3.83 12.98
N ALA A 2 -14.53 5.04 13.17
CA ALA A 2 -13.72 6.21 13.49
C ALA A 2 -12.74 6.05 14.68
N THR A 3 -13.20 5.45 15.78
CA THR A 3 -12.34 5.18 16.96
C THR A 3 -11.30 4.08 16.71
N ARG A 4 -11.57 3.15 15.77
CA ARG A 4 -10.70 2.00 15.46
C ARG A 4 -9.64 2.35 14.40
N SER A 5 -9.94 3.24 13.46
CA SER A 5 -9.01 3.70 12.42
C SER A 5 -8.28 5.01 12.76
N GLY A 6 -8.71 5.72 13.81
CA GLY A 6 -8.21 7.07 14.12
C GLY A 6 -8.66 8.15 13.12
N VAL A 7 -9.53 7.80 12.16
CA VAL A 7 -10.07 8.72 11.16
C VAL A 7 -11.39 9.30 11.67
N GLY A 8 -11.57 10.62 11.60
CA GLY A 8 -12.79 11.29 12.07
C GLY A 8 -14.05 10.79 11.35
N LYS A 9 -15.18 10.65 12.08
CA LYS A 9 -16.47 10.18 11.53
C LYS A 9 -16.95 10.97 10.31
N GLY A 10 -16.75 12.30 10.31
CA GLY A 10 -17.08 13.15 9.17
C GLY A 10 -16.24 12.83 7.94
N SER A 11 -14.93 12.63 8.12
CA SER A 11 -14.02 12.24 7.04
C SER A 11 -14.37 10.87 6.47
N ILE A 12 -14.77 9.90 7.30
CA ILE A 12 -15.25 8.59 6.83
C ILE A 12 -16.52 8.76 5.98
N SER A 13 -17.49 9.56 6.44
CA SER A 13 -18.74 9.78 5.69
C SER A 13 -18.54 10.50 4.35
N GLU A 14 -17.56 11.41 4.26
CA GLU A 14 -17.22 12.04 2.98
C GLU A 14 -16.52 11.07 2.01
N LEU A 15 -15.71 10.14 2.53
CA LEU A 15 -15.12 9.07 1.74
C LEU A 15 -16.18 8.09 1.21
N GLU A 16 -17.09 7.64 2.08
CA GLU A 16 -18.19 6.72 1.72
C GLU A 16 -19.12 7.30 0.64
N ASN A 17 -19.34 8.61 0.67
CA ASN A 17 -20.21 9.31 -0.28
C ASN A 17 -19.46 9.83 -1.52
N GLY A 18 -18.19 9.46 -1.71
CA GLY A 18 -17.38 9.90 -2.87
C GLY A 18 -17.12 11.41 -2.92
N ARG A 19 -17.34 12.12 -1.82
CA ARG A 19 -17.18 13.59 -1.73
C ARG A 19 -15.73 14.01 -1.42
N ARG A 20 -14.86 13.05 -1.11
CA ARG A 20 -13.44 13.27 -0.84
C ARG A 20 -12.60 12.12 -1.40
N THR A 21 -11.50 12.43 -2.06
CA THR A 21 -10.51 11.41 -2.47
C THR A 21 -9.70 10.97 -1.25
N ALA A 22 -9.64 9.67 -1.01
CA ALA A 22 -8.89 9.12 0.11
C ALA A 22 -7.38 9.21 -0.14
N ARG A 23 -6.62 9.68 0.85
CA ARG A 23 -5.16 9.54 0.83
C ARG A 23 -4.78 8.13 1.23
N LEU A 24 -3.62 7.65 0.73
CA LEU A 24 -3.13 6.29 0.96
C LEU A 24 -3.00 5.95 2.45
N ASP A 25 -2.46 6.86 3.25
CA ASP A 25 -2.34 6.75 4.71
C ASP A 25 -3.70 6.51 5.41
N THR A 26 -4.74 7.20 4.95
CA THR A 26 -6.10 7.14 5.46
C THR A 26 -6.74 5.80 5.14
N LEU A 27 -6.52 5.29 3.93
CA LEU A 27 -7.02 3.98 3.51
C LEU A 27 -6.34 2.85 4.28
N PHE A 28 -5.01 2.91 4.46
CA PHE A 28 -4.29 1.92 5.29
C PHE A 28 -4.77 1.91 6.74
N ALA A 29 -5.03 3.07 7.34
CA ALA A 29 -5.57 3.15 8.68
C ALA A 29 -6.96 2.51 8.78
N LEU A 30 -7.79 2.66 7.74
CA LEU A 30 -9.12 2.07 7.65
C LEU A 30 -9.06 0.54 7.48
N THR A 31 -8.28 0.05 6.52
CA THR A 31 -8.20 -1.38 6.18
C THR A 31 -7.54 -2.19 7.28
N LYS A 32 -6.51 -1.63 7.96
CA LYS A 32 -5.95 -2.19 9.20
C LYS A 32 -7.02 -2.34 10.28
N ALA A 33 -7.83 -1.30 10.50
CA ALA A 33 -8.90 -1.36 11.49
C ALA A 33 -9.97 -2.41 11.15
N LEU A 34 -10.15 -2.72 9.87
CA LEU A 34 -11.10 -3.71 9.35
C LEU A 34 -10.53 -5.13 9.26
N GLY A 35 -9.21 -5.29 9.38
CA GLY A 35 -8.56 -6.58 9.10
C GLY A 35 -8.71 -6.99 7.64
N ALA A 36 -8.71 -6.01 6.74
CA ALA A 36 -8.91 -6.19 5.30
C ALA A 36 -7.71 -5.64 4.51
N PRO A 37 -7.51 -6.07 3.26
CA PRO A 37 -6.43 -5.55 2.43
C PRO A 37 -6.87 -4.24 1.74
N LEU A 38 -5.93 -3.47 1.18
CA LEU A 38 -6.19 -2.10 0.72
C LEU A 38 -7.20 -2.06 -0.44
N SER A 39 -7.19 -3.06 -1.32
CA SER A 39 -8.15 -3.21 -2.42
C SER A 39 -9.60 -3.26 -1.97
N ALA A 40 -9.89 -3.71 -0.74
CA ALA A 40 -11.25 -3.71 -0.20
C ALA A 40 -11.83 -2.29 -0.01
N ALA A 41 -10.95 -1.28 0.09
CA ALA A 41 -11.34 0.12 0.28
C ALA A 41 -11.30 0.94 -1.02
N VAL A 42 -10.90 0.36 -2.15
CA VAL A 42 -10.83 1.05 -3.44
C VAL A 42 -11.74 0.34 -4.44
N GLY A 43 -12.73 1.06 -4.98
CA GLY A 43 -13.66 0.48 -5.97
C GLY A 43 -12.93 0.11 -7.27
N VAL A 44 -13.18 -1.11 -7.77
CA VAL A 44 -12.69 -1.56 -9.07
C VAL A 44 -13.54 -0.91 -10.15
N SER A 45 -13.01 0.12 -10.80
CA SER A 45 -13.57 0.68 -12.03
C SER A 45 -12.55 0.48 -13.13
N PRO A 46 -12.90 -0.10 -14.30
CA PRO A 46 -11.94 -0.27 -15.38
C PRO A 46 -11.81 1.05 -16.13
N PRO A 47 -10.60 1.63 -16.15
CA PRO A 47 -9.94 1.91 -17.41
C PRO A 47 -8.59 1.17 -17.47
N ALA A 48 -7.83 1.38 -18.53
CA ALA A 48 -6.51 0.75 -18.76
C ALA A 48 -5.49 0.93 -17.62
N ASP A 49 -5.79 1.79 -16.63
CA ASP A 49 -5.09 1.94 -15.37
C ASP A 49 -6.06 1.61 -14.22
N GLY A 50 -5.77 0.57 -13.44
CA GLY A 50 -6.60 0.14 -12.32
C GLY A 50 -6.73 1.20 -11.20
N PRO A 51 -7.49 0.90 -10.12
CA PRO A 51 -7.72 1.87 -9.06
C PRO A 51 -6.43 2.38 -8.43
N SER A 52 -6.28 3.70 -8.31
CA SER A 52 -5.06 4.34 -7.82
C SER A 52 -5.24 5.14 -6.54
N VAL A 53 -4.16 5.26 -5.79
CA VAL A 53 -4.09 5.92 -4.49
C VAL A 53 -2.78 6.70 -4.37
N HIS A 54 -2.84 7.88 -3.77
CA HIS A 54 -1.69 8.78 -3.63
C HIS A 54 -1.37 9.03 -2.15
N GLY A 55 -0.09 8.92 -1.80
CA GLY A 55 0.53 9.40 -0.58
C GLY A 55 1.34 10.69 -0.82
N GLN A 56 2.23 11.00 0.11
CA GLN A 56 3.14 12.15 0.03
C GLN A 56 4.25 11.96 -1.01
N ALA A 57 4.80 10.75 -1.10
CA ALA A 57 5.86 10.42 -2.07
C ALA A 57 5.51 9.22 -2.95
N VAL A 58 4.47 8.46 -2.62
CA VAL A 58 4.11 7.22 -3.33
C VAL A 58 2.79 7.42 -4.06
N HIS A 59 2.78 7.13 -5.36
CA HIS A 59 1.57 6.89 -6.13
C HIS A 59 1.49 5.40 -6.43
N ALA A 60 0.41 4.74 -6.00
CA ALA A 60 0.21 3.31 -6.22
C ALA A 60 -1.02 3.06 -7.08
N VAL A 61 -0.86 2.22 -8.11
CA VAL A 61 -1.91 1.75 -9.00
C VAL A 61 -2.10 0.26 -8.77
N SER A 62 -3.29 -0.14 -8.35
CA SER A 62 -3.64 -1.55 -8.13
C SER A 62 -3.62 -2.30 -9.47
N LEU A 63 -2.85 -3.38 -9.53
CA LEU A 63 -2.76 -4.24 -10.72
C LEU A 63 -3.60 -5.49 -10.57
N SER A 64 -3.52 -6.17 -9.43
CA SER A 64 -4.23 -7.42 -9.18
C SER A 64 -4.23 -7.77 -7.69
N GLY A 65 -5.08 -8.71 -7.31
CA GLY A 65 -5.02 -9.37 -6.02
C GLY A 65 -5.69 -10.74 -6.10
N TRP A 66 -5.15 -11.72 -5.39
CA TRP A 66 -5.64 -13.10 -5.45
C TRP A 66 -5.37 -13.87 -4.15
N GLN A 67 -6.19 -14.88 -3.93
CA GLN A 67 -6.03 -15.82 -2.82
C GLN A 67 -4.92 -16.83 -3.15
N THR A 68 -4.10 -17.15 -2.15
CA THR A 68 -3.12 -18.23 -2.18
C THR A 68 -3.34 -19.18 -0.99
N ASP A 69 -2.68 -20.33 -1.00
CA ASP A 69 -2.68 -21.25 0.15
C ASP A 69 -2.06 -20.59 1.40
N ASP A 70 -1.13 -19.66 1.19
CA ASP A 70 -0.42 -18.93 2.24
C ASP A 70 -1.10 -17.62 2.67
N GLY A 71 -2.28 -17.30 2.13
CA GLY A 71 -3.04 -16.10 2.47
C GLY A 71 -3.54 -15.33 1.25
N TYR A 72 -3.30 -14.03 1.21
CA TYR A 72 -3.76 -13.15 0.13
C TYR A 72 -2.62 -12.27 -0.37
N VAL A 73 -2.60 -12.02 -1.67
CA VAL A 73 -1.59 -11.18 -2.32
C VAL A 73 -2.26 -10.01 -2.99
N GLU A 74 -1.70 -8.81 -2.83
CA GLU A 74 -2.00 -7.64 -3.66
C GLU A 74 -0.75 -7.18 -4.40
N VAL A 75 -0.93 -6.74 -5.64
CA VAL A 75 0.14 -6.22 -6.48
C VAL A 75 -0.20 -4.81 -6.94
N TYR A 76 0.76 -3.92 -6.77
CA TYR A 76 0.70 -2.53 -7.17
C TYR A 76 1.87 -2.17 -8.07
N ARG A 77 1.62 -1.33 -9.08
CA ARG A 77 2.65 -0.51 -9.70
C ARG A 77 2.79 0.75 -8.84
N ILE A 78 4.01 1.07 -8.40
CA ILE A 78 4.27 2.28 -7.63
C ILE A 78 5.25 3.19 -8.36
N THR A 79 4.99 4.49 -8.28
CA THR A 79 5.95 5.55 -8.57
C THR A 79 6.29 6.23 -7.25
N VAL A 80 7.58 6.40 -6.98
CA VAL A 80 8.08 6.99 -5.75
C VAL A 80 8.90 8.24 -6.09
N GLU A 81 8.57 9.34 -5.42
CA GLU A 81 9.28 10.62 -5.54
C GLU A 81 10.47 10.71 -4.58
N THR A 82 11.28 11.75 -4.70
CA THR A 82 12.46 11.99 -3.84
C THR A 82 12.09 12.50 -2.44
N THR A 83 10.84 12.92 -2.23
CA THR A 83 10.28 13.14 -0.89
C THR A 83 10.15 11.82 -0.13
N THR A 84 10.08 11.88 1.20
CA THR A 84 9.93 10.67 2.02
C THR A 84 8.46 10.41 2.33
N GLN A 85 8.00 9.19 2.04
CA GLN A 85 6.76 8.65 2.57
C GLN A 85 7.06 7.87 3.85
N HIS A 86 6.38 8.21 4.94
CA HIS A 86 6.31 7.36 6.12
C HIS A 86 4.99 6.59 6.11
N SER A 87 5.06 5.28 6.25
CA SER A 87 3.89 4.41 6.30
C SER A 87 3.74 3.82 7.71
N PRO A 88 2.54 3.91 8.32
CA PRO A 88 2.24 3.20 9.55
C PRO A 88 2.35 1.68 9.35
N ALA A 89 2.65 0.96 10.44
CA ALA A 89 2.62 -0.50 10.44
C ALA A 89 1.28 -1.05 9.89
N HIS A 90 1.35 -1.94 8.90
CA HIS A 90 0.21 -2.71 8.40
C HIS A 90 -0.26 -3.77 9.40
N ALA A 91 -1.21 -4.61 8.99
CA ALA A 91 -1.70 -5.71 9.82
C ALA A 91 -0.58 -6.70 10.19
N THR A 92 -0.72 -7.37 11.33
CA THR A 92 0.26 -8.37 11.81
C THR A 92 0.55 -9.42 10.75
N GLY A 93 1.83 -9.75 10.55
CA GLY A 93 2.27 -10.78 9.60
C GLY A 93 2.35 -10.34 8.15
N VAL A 94 1.92 -9.11 7.82
CA VAL A 94 2.09 -8.56 6.47
C VAL A 94 3.57 -8.41 6.13
N ARG A 95 3.94 -8.83 4.93
CA ARG A 95 5.27 -8.64 4.34
C ARG A 95 5.15 -7.90 3.02
N GLU A 96 6.17 -7.14 2.70
CA GLU A 96 6.29 -6.45 1.43
C GLU A 96 7.45 -7.02 0.64
N THR A 97 7.24 -7.15 -0.66
CA THR A 97 8.27 -7.45 -1.64
C THR A 97 8.22 -6.34 -2.69
N ILE A 98 9.35 -5.66 -2.92
CA ILE A 98 9.42 -4.57 -3.89
C ILE A 98 10.49 -4.90 -4.90
N THR A 99 10.11 -4.97 -6.18
CA THR A 99 11.03 -5.11 -7.30
C THR A 99 11.10 -3.79 -8.05
N VAL A 100 12.30 -3.18 -8.07
CA VAL A 100 12.50 -1.89 -8.73
C VAL A 100 12.59 -2.08 -10.24
N VAL A 101 11.75 -1.35 -10.98
CA VAL A 101 11.70 -1.38 -12.44
C VAL A 101 12.59 -0.29 -13.03
N ALA A 102 12.62 0.90 -12.42
CA ALA A 102 13.44 2.02 -12.85
C ALA A 102 13.89 2.88 -11.67
N GLY A 103 15.07 3.50 -11.80
CA GLY A 103 15.63 4.36 -10.76
C GLY A 103 16.27 3.59 -9.60
N THR A 104 16.31 4.22 -8.43
CA THR A 104 16.82 3.64 -7.20
C THR A 104 15.87 3.99 -6.06
N LEU A 105 15.47 2.98 -5.30
CA LEU A 105 14.50 3.11 -4.22
C LEU A 105 15.16 2.74 -2.89
N GLU A 106 14.98 3.61 -1.90
CA GLU A 106 15.17 3.28 -0.51
C GLU A 106 13.81 2.97 0.12
N ALA A 107 13.65 1.76 0.66
CA ALA A 107 12.45 1.39 1.40
C ALA A 107 12.73 0.31 2.46
N GLY A 108 11.83 0.21 3.43
CA GLY A 108 11.92 -0.75 4.52
C GLY A 108 11.68 -0.14 5.90
N PRO A 109 11.88 -0.92 6.98
CA PRO A 109 11.63 -0.49 8.35
C PRO A 109 12.41 0.80 8.70
N LEU A 110 11.82 1.69 9.50
CA LEU A 110 12.45 3.00 9.83
C LEU A 110 13.87 2.88 10.39
N GLY A 111 14.18 1.80 11.10
CA GLY A 111 15.49 1.57 11.72
C GLY A 111 16.50 0.84 10.82
N ASP A 112 16.06 0.30 9.69
CA ASP A 112 16.89 -0.49 8.78
C ASP A 112 16.34 -0.43 7.33
N PRO A 113 16.30 0.75 6.70
CA PRO A 113 15.85 0.87 5.32
C PRO A 113 16.89 0.25 4.37
N GLN A 114 16.39 -0.42 3.33
CA GLN A 114 17.20 -1.05 2.30
C GLN A 114 17.20 -0.19 1.04
N ILE A 115 18.28 -0.23 0.27
CA ILE A 115 18.37 0.43 -1.04
C ILE A 115 18.42 -0.64 -2.13
N ALA A 116 17.62 -0.48 -3.18
CA ALA A 116 17.64 -1.31 -4.37
C ALA A 116 17.59 -0.43 -5.63
N ALA A 117 18.39 -0.78 -6.63
CA ALA A 117 18.38 -0.20 -7.96
C ALA A 117 17.47 -1.01 -8.91
N ALA A 118 17.22 -0.46 -10.11
CA ALA A 118 16.47 -1.14 -11.15
C ALA A 118 16.97 -2.58 -11.40
N GLY A 119 16.04 -3.55 -11.38
CA GLY A 119 16.31 -4.99 -11.50
C GLY A 119 16.50 -5.71 -10.16
N GLU A 120 16.64 -4.98 -9.05
CA GLU A 120 16.82 -5.57 -7.72
C GLU A 120 15.48 -5.65 -6.95
N THR A 121 15.44 -6.58 -6.01
CA THR A 121 14.27 -6.84 -5.16
C THR A 121 14.65 -6.75 -3.69
N MET A 122 13.81 -6.08 -2.90
CA MET A 122 13.89 -6.06 -1.44
C MET A 122 12.65 -6.70 -0.82
N CYS A 123 12.79 -7.24 0.38
CA CYS A 123 11.68 -7.81 1.13
C CYS A 123 11.83 -7.52 2.61
N PHE A 124 10.78 -7.00 3.23
CA PHE A 124 10.79 -6.60 4.62
C PHE A 124 9.41 -6.80 5.29
N PRO A 125 9.36 -6.83 6.64
CA PRO A 125 8.09 -6.84 7.37
C PRO A 125 7.31 -5.54 7.13
N GLY A 126 6.10 -5.63 6.58
CA GLY A 126 5.19 -4.48 6.42
C GLY A 126 4.37 -4.19 7.68
N ASN A 127 4.38 -5.10 8.66
CA ASN A 127 3.71 -4.95 9.95
C ASN A 127 4.47 -4.09 10.96
N VAL A 128 5.47 -3.32 10.52
CA VAL A 128 6.19 -2.31 11.31
C VAL A 128 6.20 -0.97 10.55
N PRO A 129 6.38 0.18 11.22
CA PRO A 129 6.54 1.45 10.53
C PRO A 129 7.72 1.41 9.57
N HIS A 130 7.51 1.89 8.35
CA HIS A 130 8.49 1.82 7.27
C HIS A 130 8.45 3.08 6.39
N VAL A 131 9.44 3.20 5.51
CA VAL A 131 9.63 4.35 4.62
C VAL A 131 9.73 3.93 3.17
N TYR A 132 9.45 4.90 2.30
CA TYR A 132 9.80 4.86 0.87
C TYR A 132 10.37 6.22 0.48
N ARG A 133 11.45 6.23 -0.28
CA ARG A 133 12.05 7.41 -0.87
C ARG A 133 12.84 7.03 -2.11
N ALA A 134 12.62 7.72 -3.22
CA ALA A 134 13.46 7.53 -4.39
C ALA A 134 14.79 8.27 -4.23
N VAL A 135 15.88 7.64 -4.68
CA VAL A 135 17.26 8.12 -4.53
C VAL A 135 17.70 8.76 -5.84
N ASN A 136 18.19 10.00 -5.78
CA ASN A 136 18.72 10.78 -6.91
C ASN A 136 17.72 11.09 -8.06
N GLY A 137 16.45 10.71 -7.93
CA GLY A 137 15.38 10.96 -8.90
C GLY A 137 14.19 10.05 -8.62
N PRO A 138 13.06 10.20 -9.34
CA PRO A 138 11.91 9.31 -9.19
C PRO A 138 12.27 7.84 -9.49
N ALA A 139 11.59 6.92 -8.81
CA ALA A 139 11.74 5.48 -9.03
C ALA A 139 10.38 4.84 -9.34
N GLU A 140 10.40 3.79 -10.15
CA GLU A 140 9.23 2.94 -10.41
C GLU A 140 9.50 1.53 -9.91
N ALA A 141 8.49 0.90 -9.30
CA ALA A 141 8.60 -0.44 -8.79
C ALA A 141 7.28 -1.20 -8.84
N VAL A 142 7.37 -2.52 -8.75
CA VAL A 142 6.24 -3.39 -8.42
C VAL A 142 6.30 -3.69 -6.93
N LEU A 143 5.26 -3.29 -6.21
CA LEU A 143 5.06 -3.62 -4.80
C LEU A 143 4.09 -4.80 -4.71
N THR A 144 4.51 -5.86 -4.04
CA THR A 144 3.68 -7.00 -3.69
C THR A 144 3.49 -7.04 -2.17
N MET A 145 2.24 -6.91 -1.75
CA MET A 145 1.81 -7.05 -0.36
C MET A 145 1.40 -8.50 -0.13
N HIS A 146 2.04 -9.17 0.83
CA HIS A 146 1.72 -10.53 1.24
C HIS A 146 1.02 -10.49 2.59
N TYR A 147 -0.25 -10.88 2.60
CA TYR A 147 -1.08 -10.96 3.78
C TYR A 147 -1.16 -12.40 4.28
N PRO A 148 -1.01 -12.66 5.58
CA PRO A 148 -1.13 -14.00 6.13
C PRO A 148 -2.58 -14.50 6.07
N PRO A 149 -2.82 -15.80 6.31
CA PRO A 149 -4.18 -16.35 6.37
C PRO A 149 -5.04 -15.66 7.43
N GLY A 150 -6.35 -15.57 7.19
CA GLY A 150 -7.31 -15.00 8.14
C GLY A 150 -7.53 -13.49 8.04
N ILE A 151 -6.90 -12.82 7.07
CA ILE A 151 -7.27 -11.46 6.65
C ILE A 151 -8.59 -11.53 5.86
N THR A 152 -9.53 -10.63 6.15
CA THR A 152 -10.81 -10.54 5.44
C THR A 152 -10.59 -9.97 4.05
N THR A 153 -10.67 -10.80 3.02
CA THR A 153 -10.44 -10.39 1.63
C THR A 153 -11.67 -9.71 1.02
N PRO A 154 -11.51 -8.84 0.01
CA PRO A 154 -12.64 -8.32 -0.75
C PRO A 154 -13.30 -9.48 -1.50
N VAL A 155 -14.62 -9.56 -1.44
CA VAL A 155 -15.38 -10.52 -2.25
C VAL A 155 -15.21 -10.13 -3.71
N ALA A 156 -14.76 -11.06 -4.55
CA ALA A 156 -14.80 -10.89 -6.00
C ALA A 156 -16.26 -10.65 -6.42
N GLN A 157 -16.54 -9.47 -6.99
CA GLN A 157 -17.81 -9.21 -7.68
C GLN A 157 -17.76 -9.80 -9.09
#